data_AF-E9RSZ1-F1
#
_entry.id   AF-E9RSZ1-F1
#
_cell.length_a   1.000
_cell.length_b   1.000
_cell.length_c   1.000
_cell.angle_alpha   90.00
_cell.angle_beta   90.00
_cell.angle_gamma   90.00
#
_symmetry.space_group_name_H-M   'P 1'
#
loop_
_entity.id
_entity.type
_entity.pdbx_description
1 polymer ?
#
loop_
_entity_poly.entity_id
_entity_poly.type
_entity_poly.pdbx_seq_one_letter_code
_entity_poly.pdbx_strand_id
1 'polypeptide(L)'
;MIRLAGAYLKKCRKVIAVYIGIVTIFFIVFFLSSVPVDTVQYAAFLSAVLMCIVGIIDFADFVRRSGKLHDISMQQQMELSSLPKAKESIEDQYQELLIRLEAYRRELESEAEINYQEMVDYYTLWAHQIKTPIAAMKLLNQSDQIDRRAMEAELFKTEQYVEMVLSYLRAGNLSSDLVLQRYFLDEIAKKAIRKYSSLFILKKIELEFHPSKVEVLTDERWAVFVVEQILSNALKYTKKGKSLFR
;
A
#
# COMPACT_ATOMS: atom_id res chain seq x y z
N MET A 1 -2.58 29.21 -26.13
CA MET A 1 -2.04 29.58 -27.46
C MET A 1 -0.59 30.09 -27.38
N ILE A 2 -0.31 31.26 -26.77
CA ILE A 2 1.05 31.86 -26.76
C ILE A 2 2.10 30.98 -26.03
N ARG A 3 1.75 30.37 -24.88
CA ARG A 3 2.65 29.45 -24.16
C ARG A 3 2.98 28.16 -24.95
N LEU A 4 2.01 27.64 -25.69
CA LEU A 4 2.18 26.44 -26.54
C LEU A 4 3.06 26.75 -27.76
N ALA A 5 2.87 27.92 -28.37
CA ALA A 5 3.72 28.40 -29.46
C ALA A 5 5.19 28.57 -29.01
N GLY A 6 5.42 29.13 -27.82
CA GLY A 6 6.77 29.24 -27.24
C GLY A 6 7.42 27.89 -26.93
N ALA A 7 6.66 26.93 -26.40
CA ALA A 7 7.16 25.57 -26.15
C ALA A 7 7.54 24.84 -27.45
N TYR A 8 6.72 24.99 -28.49
CA TYR A 8 6.99 24.42 -29.81
C TYR A 8 8.22 25.05 -30.49
N LEU A 9 8.35 26.39 -30.44
CA LEU A 9 9.55 27.09 -30.91
C LEU A 9 10.83 26.58 -30.21
N LYS A 10 10.75 26.29 -28.91
CA LYS A 10 11.85 25.70 -28.16
C LYS A 10 12.17 24.25 -28.59
N LYS A 11 11.18 23.47 -29.03
CA LYS A 11 11.36 22.14 -29.65
C LYS A 11 12.09 22.27 -30.99
N CYS A 12 11.65 23.20 -31.85
CA CYS A 12 12.18 23.36 -33.22
C CYS A 12 13.48 24.17 -33.32
N ARG A 13 13.96 24.82 -32.25
CA ARG A 13 15.15 25.70 -32.29
C ARG A 13 16.39 25.07 -32.93
N LYS A 14 16.63 23.77 -32.71
CA LYS A 14 17.78 23.06 -33.29
C LYS A 14 17.63 22.92 -34.80
N VAL A 15 16.43 22.59 -35.27
CA VAL A 15 16.12 22.46 -36.71
C VAL A 15 16.25 23.81 -37.41
N ILE A 16 15.71 24.88 -36.79
CA ILE A 16 15.83 26.25 -37.30
C ILE A 16 17.30 26.68 -37.37
N ALA A 17 18.09 26.43 -36.31
CA ALA A 17 19.50 26.76 -36.29
C ALA A 17 20.31 26.02 -37.37
N VAL A 18 20.03 24.72 -37.58
CA VAL A 18 20.66 23.93 -38.65
C VAL A 18 20.32 24.50 -40.03
N TYR A 19 19.06 24.86 -40.26
CA TYR A 19 18.63 25.43 -41.54
C TYR A 19 19.29 26.78 -41.82
N ILE A 20 19.34 27.68 -40.83
CA ILE A 20 20.06 28.95 -40.96
C ILE A 20 21.54 28.68 -41.28
N GLY A 21 22.16 27.71 -40.62
CA GLY A 21 23.54 27.28 -40.91
C GLY A 21 23.73 26.82 -42.36
N ILE A 22 22.84 25.96 -42.87
CA ILE A 22 22.88 25.47 -44.26
C ILE A 22 22.74 26.63 -45.25
N VAL A 23 21.73 27.51 -45.07
CA VAL A 23 21.52 28.67 -45.94
C VAL A 23 22.74 29.60 -45.93
N THR A 24 23.36 29.81 -44.76
CA THR A 24 24.56 30.64 -44.62
C THR A 24 25.75 30.04 -45.37
N ILE A 25 25.97 28.71 -45.27
CA ILE A 25 27.04 28.02 -45.98
C ILE A 25 26.86 28.16 -47.49
N PHE A 26 25.65 27.89 -48.01
CA PHE A 26 25.36 28.05 -49.44
C PHE A 26 25.56 29.50 -49.89
N PHE A 27 25.09 30.48 -49.12
CA PHE A 27 25.29 31.88 -49.43
C PHE A 27 26.78 32.24 -49.55
N ILE A 28 27.62 31.81 -48.61
CA ILE A 28 29.07 32.04 -48.64
C ILE A 28 29.73 31.37 -49.85
N VAL A 29 29.37 30.12 -50.15
CA VAL A 29 29.93 29.37 -51.30
C VAL A 29 29.59 30.03 -52.63
N PHE A 30 28.34 30.45 -52.83
CA PHE A 30 27.91 31.10 -54.06
C PHE A 30 28.46 32.52 -54.21
N PHE A 31 28.58 33.27 -53.10
CA PHE A 31 29.24 34.57 -53.07
C PHE A 31 30.71 34.45 -53.49
N LEU A 32 31.43 33.45 -52.98
CA LEU A 32 32.84 33.22 -53.32
C LEU A 32 33.03 32.69 -54.76
N SER A 33 32.02 32.01 -55.31
CA SER A 33 32.03 31.43 -56.67
C SER A 33 31.63 32.40 -57.78
N SER A 34 31.30 33.68 -57.46
CA SER A 34 30.87 34.70 -58.44
C SER A 34 29.65 34.32 -59.29
N VAL A 35 28.77 33.46 -58.75
CA VAL A 35 27.52 33.04 -59.40
C VAL A 35 26.41 34.05 -59.07
N PRO A 36 25.42 34.29 -59.98
CA PRO A 36 24.31 35.18 -59.70
C PRO A 36 23.55 34.79 -58.41
N VAL A 37 23.46 35.75 -57.48
CA VAL A 37 22.87 35.55 -56.15
C VAL A 37 21.36 35.26 -56.21
N ASP A 38 20.71 35.64 -57.31
CA ASP A 38 19.26 35.51 -57.53
C ASP A 38 18.77 34.06 -57.44
N THR A 39 19.56 33.09 -57.92
CA THR A 39 19.20 31.67 -57.86
C THR A 39 19.19 31.14 -56.42
N VAL A 40 20.12 31.62 -55.59
CA VAL A 40 20.24 31.22 -54.18
C VAL A 40 19.10 31.81 -53.36
N GLN A 41 18.73 33.06 -53.62
CA GLN A 41 17.60 33.71 -52.95
C GLN A 41 16.28 33.00 -53.27
N TYR A 42 16.04 32.64 -54.53
CA TYR A 42 14.84 31.92 -54.92
C TYR A 42 14.77 30.51 -54.28
N ALA A 43 15.88 29.77 -54.29
CA ALA A 43 15.95 28.47 -53.64
C ALA A 43 15.73 28.56 -52.12
N ALA A 44 16.35 29.55 -51.45
CA ALA A 44 16.18 29.79 -50.02
C ALA A 44 14.75 30.19 -49.65
N PHE A 45 14.09 30.98 -50.50
CA PHE A 45 12.69 31.35 -50.32
C PHE A 45 11.78 30.11 -50.44
N LEU A 46 11.97 29.30 -51.48
CA LEU A 46 11.16 28.09 -51.69
C LEU A 46 11.35 27.07 -50.56
N SER A 47 12.58 26.86 -50.10
CA SER A 47 12.86 25.98 -48.95
C SER A 47 12.30 26.53 -47.64
N ALA A 48 12.26 27.86 -47.46
CA ALA A 48 11.65 28.48 -46.29
C ALA A 48 10.12 28.29 -46.30
N VAL A 49 9.46 28.44 -47.45
CA VAL A 49 8.02 28.17 -47.59
C VAL A 49 7.71 26.71 -47.26
N LEU A 50 8.49 25.76 -47.76
CA LEU A 50 8.31 24.34 -47.46
C LEU A 50 8.51 24.04 -45.96
N MET A 51 9.53 24.63 -45.34
CA MET A 51 9.74 24.54 -43.90
C MET A 51 8.56 25.10 -43.09
N CYS A 52 7.99 26.24 -43.53
CA CYS A 52 6.81 26.81 -42.89
C CYS A 52 5.60 25.88 -42.99
N ILE A 53 5.37 25.27 -44.16
CA ILE A 53 4.25 24.34 -44.36
C ILE A 53 4.39 23.12 -43.43
N VAL A 54 5.56 22.48 -43.40
CA VAL A 54 5.83 21.34 -42.50
C VAL A 54 5.70 21.77 -41.03
N GLY A 55 6.24 22.93 -40.67
CA GLY A 55 6.16 23.47 -39.32
C GLY A 55 4.73 23.75 -38.86
N ILE A 56 3.85 24.21 -39.76
CA ILE A 56 2.42 24.43 -39.46
C ILE A 56 1.71 23.10 -39.21
N ILE A 57 1.98 22.07 -40.03
CA ILE A 57 1.39 20.73 -39.86
C ILE A 57 1.81 20.12 -38.51
N ASP A 58 3.12 20.14 -38.21
CA ASP A 58 3.64 19.62 -36.95
C ASP A 58 3.14 20.41 -35.73
N PHE A 59 2.96 21.73 -35.86
CA PHE A 59 2.38 22.56 -34.82
C PHE A 59 0.91 22.24 -34.57
N ALA A 60 0.11 22.06 -35.63
CA ALA A 60 -1.28 21.65 -35.51
C ALA A 60 -1.42 20.30 -34.80
N ASP A 61 -0.56 19.34 -35.13
CA ASP A 61 -0.48 18.05 -34.45
C ASP A 61 -0.07 18.17 -32.98
N PHE A 62 0.91 19.02 -32.67
CA PHE A 62 1.33 19.30 -31.30
C PHE A 62 0.19 19.89 -30.46
N VAL A 63 -0.52 20.89 -30.99
CA VAL A 63 -1.67 21.50 -30.30
C VAL A 63 -2.79 20.50 -30.03
N ARG A 64 -3.12 19.65 -31.02
CA ARG A 64 -4.14 18.59 -30.85
C ARG A 64 -3.76 17.61 -29.73
N ARG A 65 -2.49 17.19 -29.67
CA ARG A 65 -1.99 16.26 -28.66
C ARG A 65 -1.95 16.90 -27.28
N SER A 66 -1.40 18.10 -27.16
CA SER A 66 -1.40 18.84 -25.89
C SER A 66 -2.81 19.10 -25.38
N GLY A 67 -3.78 19.35 -26.27
CA GLY A 67 -5.20 19.43 -25.92
C GLY A 67 -5.71 18.13 -25.31
N LYS A 68 -5.52 16.99 -25.98
CA LYS A 68 -5.92 15.67 -25.45
C LYS A 68 -5.28 15.34 -24.10
N LEU A 69 -3.98 15.62 -23.92
CA LEU A 69 -3.32 15.43 -22.63
C LEU A 69 -3.90 16.35 -21.55
N HIS A 70 -4.23 17.60 -21.89
CA HIS A 70 -4.87 18.51 -20.95
C HIS A 70 -6.26 18.01 -20.54
N ASP A 71 -7.06 17.54 -21.50
CA ASP A 71 -8.39 16.98 -21.24
C ASP A 71 -8.31 15.75 -20.32
N ILE A 72 -7.37 14.83 -20.58
CA ILE A 72 -7.12 13.66 -19.72
C ILE A 72 -6.67 14.10 -18.32
N SER A 73 -5.80 15.12 -18.21
CA SER A 73 -5.31 15.60 -16.91
C SER A 73 -6.40 16.26 -16.05
N MET A 74 -7.50 16.70 -16.65
CA MET A 74 -8.64 17.29 -15.94
C MET A 74 -9.67 16.24 -15.52
N GLN A 75 -9.53 14.97 -15.93
CA GLN A 75 -10.40 13.88 -15.50
C GLN A 75 -10.03 13.41 -14.09
N GLN A 76 -11.05 13.12 -13.29
CA GLN A 76 -10.89 12.68 -11.89
C GLN A 76 -10.24 11.30 -11.78
N GLN A 77 -10.45 10.43 -12.77
CA GLN A 77 -9.72 9.17 -12.95
C GLN A 77 -9.02 9.24 -14.31
N MET A 78 -7.70 9.27 -14.29
CA MET A 78 -6.90 9.24 -15.52
C MET A 78 -6.87 7.81 -16.07
N GLU A 79 -7.55 7.58 -17.19
CA GLU A 79 -7.40 6.31 -17.90
C GLU A 79 -6.14 6.37 -18.78
N LEU A 80 -5.05 5.71 -18.37
CA LEU A 80 -3.81 5.70 -19.17
C LEU A 80 -3.98 5.03 -20.55
N SER A 81 -5.01 4.20 -20.72
CA SER A 81 -5.42 3.63 -22.02
C SER A 81 -5.88 4.69 -23.04
N SER A 82 -6.22 5.90 -22.59
CA SER A 82 -6.66 7.01 -23.44
C SER A 82 -5.50 7.89 -23.94
N LEU A 83 -4.26 7.60 -23.53
CA LEU A 83 -3.09 8.36 -23.93
C LEU A 83 -2.92 8.36 -25.47
N PRO A 84 -2.57 9.51 -26.07
CA PRO A 84 -2.29 9.56 -27.50
C PRO A 84 -1.08 8.68 -27.84
N LYS A 85 -1.14 7.98 -28.99
CA LYS A 85 -0.03 7.17 -29.50
C LYS A 85 1.28 7.96 -29.50
N ALA A 86 2.33 7.38 -28.91
CA ALA A 86 3.67 7.94 -28.92
C ALA A 86 4.14 8.21 -30.36
N LYS A 87 4.85 9.32 -30.56
CA LYS A 87 5.53 9.65 -31.83
C LYS A 87 7.01 9.28 -31.77
N GLU A 88 7.60 9.25 -30.58
CA GLU A 88 9.03 9.05 -30.37
C GLU A 88 9.25 7.83 -29.44
N SER A 89 10.33 7.07 -29.66
CA SER A 89 10.65 5.87 -28.85
C SER A 89 10.79 6.18 -27.35
N ILE A 90 11.16 7.41 -26.99
CA ILE A 90 11.22 7.85 -25.59
C ILE A 90 9.81 8.08 -25.02
N GLU A 91 8.87 8.59 -25.82
CA GLU A 91 7.47 8.75 -25.39
C GLU A 91 6.84 7.38 -25.09
N ASP A 92 7.11 6.35 -25.91
CA ASP A 92 6.66 4.97 -25.65
C ASP A 92 7.19 4.45 -24.30
N GLN A 93 8.49 4.64 -24.02
CA GLN A 93 9.08 4.21 -22.75
C GLN A 93 8.45 4.93 -21.53
N TYR A 94 8.16 6.22 -21.66
CA TYR A 94 7.45 6.95 -20.60
C TYR A 94 6.03 6.44 -20.40
N GLN A 95 5.30 6.14 -21.49
CA GLN A 95 3.94 5.58 -21.39
C GLN A 95 3.96 4.20 -20.73
N GLU A 96 4.93 3.34 -21.07
CA GLU A 96 5.08 2.04 -20.42
C GLU A 96 5.38 2.17 -18.91
N LEU A 97 6.26 3.10 -18.54
CA LEU A 97 6.55 3.36 -17.13
C LEU A 97 5.31 3.86 -16.37
N LEU A 98 4.51 4.75 -16.99
CA LEU A 98 3.25 5.23 -16.40
C LEU A 98 2.26 4.09 -16.18
N ILE A 99 2.11 3.17 -17.16
CA ILE A 99 1.23 2.01 -17.03
C ILE A 99 1.68 1.11 -15.88
N ARG A 100 2.99 0.85 -15.74
CA ARG A 100 3.52 0.06 -14.61
C ARG A 100 3.29 0.76 -13.27
N LEU A 101 3.47 2.08 -13.21
CA LEU A 101 3.20 2.86 -12.00
C LEU A 101 1.72 2.85 -11.62
N GLU A 102 0.80 2.92 -12.60
CA GLU A 102 -0.63 2.81 -12.34
C GLU A 102 -1.00 1.40 -11.83
N ALA A 103 -0.44 0.35 -12.44
CA ALA A 103 -0.66 -1.02 -11.98
C ALA A 103 -0.18 -1.21 -10.52
N TYR A 104 1.04 -0.76 -10.23
CA TYR A 104 1.59 -0.80 -8.87
C TYR A 104 0.76 0.02 -7.87
N ARG A 105 0.29 1.21 -8.27
CA ARG A 105 -0.59 2.03 -7.44
C ARG A 105 -1.92 1.31 -7.15
N ARG A 106 -2.55 0.71 -8.16
CA ARG A 106 -3.80 -0.05 -8.00
C ARG A 106 -3.61 -1.26 -7.07
N GLU A 107 -2.47 -1.93 -7.14
CA GLU A 107 -2.13 -3.02 -6.24
C GLU A 107 -2.03 -2.53 -4.78
N LEU A 108 -1.31 -1.44 -4.54
CA LEU A 108 -1.23 -0.82 -3.21
C LEU A 108 -2.59 -0.34 -2.68
N GLU A 109 -3.41 0.27 -3.54
CA GLU A 109 -4.77 0.70 -3.18
C GLU A 109 -5.65 -0.50 -2.83
N SER A 110 -5.56 -1.60 -3.60
CA SER A 110 -6.28 -2.84 -3.33
C SER A 110 -5.82 -3.50 -2.03
N GLU A 111 -4.53 -3.55 -1.76
CA GLU A 111 -3.98 -4.11 -0.53
C GLU A 111 -4.40 -3.28 0.69
N ALA A 112 -4.35 -1.94 0.57
CA ALA A 112 -4.81 -1.05 1.63
C ALA A 112 -6.31 -1.22 1.92
N GLU A 113 -7.15 -1.37 0.88
CA GLU A 113 -8.58 -1.60 1.04
C GLU A 113 -8.87 -2.96 1.71
N ILE A 114 -8.18 -4.02 1.32
CA ILE A 114 -8.30 -5.35 1.95
C ILE A 114 -7.94 -5.26 3.43
N ASN A 115 -6.78 -4.67 3.76
CA ASN A 115 -6.32 -4.52 5.14
C ASN A 115 -7.30 -3.67 5.97
N TYR A 116 -7.84 -2.61 5.38
CA TYR A 116 -8.85 -1.78 6.03
C TYR A 116 -10.14 -2.55 6.32
N GLN A 117 -10.64 -3.30 5.34
CA GLN A 117 -11.84 -4.12 5.50
C GLN A 117 -11.65 -5.22 6.56
N GLU A 118 -10.52 -5.92 6.55
CA GLU A 118 -10.17 -6.92 7.57
C GLU A 118 -10.13 -6.30 8.97
N MET A 119 -9.55 -5.10 9.10
CA MET A 119 -9.51 -4.35 10.34
C MET A 119 -10.93 -4.00 10.83
N VAL A 120 -11.79 -3.49 9.94
CA VAL A 120 -13.19 -3.15 10.25
C VAL A 120 -13.96 -4.40 10.70
N ASP A 121 -13.84 -5.51 9.97
CA ASP A 121 -14.51 -6.78 10.30
C ASP A 121 -14.06 -7.32 11.66
N TYR A 122 -12.75 -7.26 11.93
CA TYR A 122 -12.17 -7.66 13.21
C TYR A 122 -12.72 -6.82 14.37
N TYR A 123 -12.70 -5.50 14.26
CA TYR A 123 -13.23 -4.62 15.32
C TYR A 123 -14.73 -4.79 15.52
N THR A 124 -15.48 -5.01 14.44
CA THR A 124 -16.92 -5.31 14.50
C THR A 124 -17.17 -6.58 15.31
N LEU A 125 -16.45 -7.67 15.00
CA LEU A 125 -16.55 -8.93 15.71
C LEU A 125 -16.15 -8.78 17.19
N TRP A 126 -15.05 -8.10 17.47
CA TRP A 126 -14.59 -7.83 18.83
C TRP A 126 -15.64 -7.06 19.64
N ALA A 127 -16.21 -5.99 19.06
CA ALA A 127 -17.25 -5.19 19.71
C ALA A 127 -18.50 -6.02 20.02
N HIS A 128 -18.86 -6.99 19.17
CA HIS A 128 -19.93 -7.94 19.47
C HIS A 128 -19.55 -8.89 20.61
N GLN A 129 -18.36 -9.46 20.59
CA GLN A 129 -17.90 -10.42 21.59
C GLN A 129 -17.76 -9.83 22.99
N ILE A 130 -17.28 -8.58 23.11
CA ILE A 130 -17.09 -7.92 24.41
C ILE A 130 -18.41 -7.48 25.06
N LYS A 131 -19.46 -7.23 24.27
CA LYS A 131 -20.79 -6.87 24.79
C LYS A 131 -21.44 -8.01 25.58
N THR A 132 -21.21 -9.26 25.19
CA THR A 132 -21.83 -10.44 25.85
C THR A 132 -21.42 -10.61 27.32
N PRO A 133 -20.13 -10.68 27.69
CA PRO A 133 -19.74 -10.79 29.10
C PRO A 133 -20.14 -9.54 29.90
N ILE A 134 -20.11 -8.35 29.30
CA ILE A 134 -20.60 -7.11 29.95
C ILE A 134 -22.09 -7.22 30.29
N ALA A 135 -22.92 -7.72 29.36
CA ALA A 135 -24.33 -7.95 29.62
C ALA A 135 -24.55 -9.01 30.72
N ALA A 136 -23.77 -10.10 30.69
CA ALA A 136 -23.81 -11.14 31.71
C ALA A 136 -23.42 -10.60 33.10
N MET A 137 -22.36 -9.79 33.21
CA MET A 137 -21.98 -9.10 34.44
C MET A 137 -23.10 -8.19 34.95
N LYS A 138 -23.77 -7.45 34.06
CA LYS A 138 -24.91 -6.60 34.43
C LYS A 138 -26.07 -7.43 35.02
N LEU A 139 -26.37 -8.60 34.46
CA LEU A 139 -27.39 -9.52 34.97
C LEU A 139 -26.98 -10.12 36.33
N LEU A 140 -25.73 -10.57 36.47
CA LEU A 140 -25.19 -11.10 37.73
C LEU A 140 -25.15 -10.05 38.85
N ASN A 141 -25.02 -8.77 38.50
CA ASN A 141 -25.07 -7.68 39.48
C ASN A 141 -26.50 -7.34 39.92
N GLN A 142 -27.53 -7.77 39.18
CA GLN A 142 -28.94 -7.56 39.52
C GLN A 142 -29.55 -8.69 40.34
N SER A 143 -28.85 -9.81 40.53
CA SER A 143 -29.36 -10.94 41.30
C SER A 143 -29.28 -10.69 42.82
N ASP A 144 -30.24 -11.25 43.55
CA ASP A 144 -30.39 -11.12 45.01
C ASP A 144 -29.16 -11.63 45.80
N GLN A 145 -28.41 -12.59 45.22
CA GLN A 145 -27.11 -13.04 45.70
C GLN A 145 -26.09 -12.92 44.58
N ILE A 146 -25.00 -12.19 44.81
CA ILE A 146 -23.93 -12.02 43.84
C ILE A 146 -23.07 -13.29 43.81
N ASP A 147 -23.12 -14.03 42.70
CA ASP A 147 -22.12 -15.07 42.43
C ASP A 147 -20.80 -14.42 41.99
N ARG A 148 -19.94 -14.19 42.98
CA ARG A 148 -18.62 -13.57 42.78
C ARG A 148 -17.74 -14.35 41.80
N ARG A 149 -17.83 -15.69 41.79
CA ARG A 149 -17.02 -16.52 40.89
C ARG A 149 -17.47 -16.38 39.45
N ALA A 150 -18.79 -16.35 39.23
CA ALA A 150 -19.35 -16.09 37.91
C ALA A 150 -18.99 -14.68 37.41
N MET A 151 -19.04 -13.68 38.29
CA MET A 151 -18.67 -12.30 37.95
C MET A 151 -17.19 -12.16 37.59
N GLU A 152 -16.29 -12.73 38.38
CA GLU A 152 -14.84 -12.76 38.10
C GLU A 152 -14.54 -13.48 36.76
N ALA A 153 -15.29 -14.53 36.42
CA ALA A 153 -15.12 -15.24 35.15
C ALA A 153 -15.53 -14.39 33.93
N GLU A 154 -16.63 -13.64 34.01
CA GLU A 154 -17.03 -12.74 32.93
C GLU A 154 -16.11 -11.52 32.82
N LEU A 155 -15.60 -11.00 33.94
CA LEU A 155 -14.59 -9.94 33.94
C LEU A 155 -13.30 -10.42 33.25
N PHE A 156 -12.80 -11.60 33.61
CA PHE A 156 -11.61 -12.17 32.99
C PHE A 156 -11.77 -12.34 31.48
N LYS A 157 -12.94 -12.80 30.99
CA LYS A 157 -13.22 -12.88 29.54
C LYS A 157 -13.15 -11.50 28.88
N THR A 158 -13.67 -10.47 29.53
CA THR A 158 -13.62 -9.08 29.05
C THR A 158 -12.17 -8.61 28.92
N GLU A 159 -11.34 -8.87 29.93
CA GLU A 159 -9.89 -8.57 29.90
C GLU A 159 -9.19 -9.31 28.75
N GLN A 160 -9.52 -10.59 28.51
CA GLN A 160 -8.94 -11.33 27.38
C GLN A 160 -9.31 -10.73 26.03
N TYR A 161 -10.56 -10.28 25.85
CA TYR A 161 -10.95 -9.60 24.61
C TYR A 161 -10.22 -8.27 24.43
N VAL A 162 -9.95 -7.52 25.51
CA VAL A 162 -9.15 -6.29 25.44
C VAL A 162 -7.69 -6.60 25.07
N GLU A 163 -7.07 -7.58 25.71
CA GLU A 163 -5.68 -7.99 25.43
C GLU A 163 -5.53 -8.48 23.98
N MET A 164 -6.54 -9.17 23.45
CA MET A 164 -6.59 -9.62 22.06
C MET A 164 -6.52 -8.45 21.08
N VAL A 165 -7.29 -7.37 21.30
CA VAL A 165 -7.26 -6.17 20.44
C VAL A 165 -5.94 -5.42 20.55
N LEU A 166 -5.41 -5.23 21.76
CA LEU A 166 -4.12 -4.59 21.95
C LEU A 166 -2.99 -5.39 21.30
N SER A 167 -3.07 -6.72 21.31
CA SER A 167 -2.09 -7.59 20.66
C SER A 167 -2.24 -7.56 19.14
N TYR A 168 -3.45 -7.51 18.60
CA TYR A 168 -3.68 -7.32 17.16
C TYR A 168 -3.08 -6.00 16.64
N LEU A 169 -3.32 -4.89 17.35
CA LEU A 169 -2.73 -3.59 17.01
C LEU A 169 -1.20 -3.61 17.01
N ARG A 170 -0.59 -4.30 17.99
CA ARG A 170 0.87 -4.43 18.09
C ARG A 170 1.44 -5.37 17.03
N ALA A 171 0.69 -6.39 16.61
CA ALA A 171 1.11 -7.34 15.59
C ALA A 171 1.30 -6.69 14.22
N GLY A 172 0.55 -5.62 13.91
CA GLY A 172 0.72 -4.84 12.68
C GLY A 172 2.14 -4.27 12.49
N ASN A 173 2.89 -4.06 13.58
CA ASN A 173 4.28 -3.58 13.56
C ASN A 173 5.23 -4.54 14.31
N LEU A 174 5.00 -5.85 14.20
CA LEU A 174 5.71 -6.87 14.96
C LEU A 174 7.24 -6.81 14.79
N SER A 175 7.72 -6.59 13.57
CA SER A 175 9.15 -6.59 13.22
C SER A 175 9.97 -5.54 13.99
N SER A 176 9.35 -4.44 14.42
CA SER A 176 10.01 -3.40 15.23
C SER A 176 9.93 -3.61 16.74
N ASP A 177 9.05 -4.49 17.25
CA ASP A 177 8.75 -4.65 18.69
C ASP A 177 9.31 -5.97 19.29
N LEU A 178 10.09 -6.75 18.53
CA LEU A 178 10.60 -8.04 19.00
C LEU A 178 11.89 -7.89 19.82
N VAL A 179 11.86 -8.38 21.07
CA VAL A 179 13.03 -8.48 21.94
C VAL A 179 13.37 -9.95 22.16
N LEU A 180 14.21 -10.49 21.28
CA LEU A 180 14.61 -11.90 21.35
C LEU A 180 15.63 -12.14 22.46
N GLN A 181 15.28 -12.99 23.41
CA GLN A 181 16.19 -13.46 24.46
C GLN A 181 16.02 -14.96 24.68
N ARG A 182 16.93 -15.56 25.44
CA ARG A 182 16.85 -16.97 25.80
C ARG A 182 15.92 -17.14 26.99
N TYR A 183 14.88 -17.96 26.81
CA TYR A 183 13.91 -18.27 27.84
C TYR A 183 13.69 -19.78 27.92
N PHE A 184 13.44 -20.28 29.13
CA PHE A 184 12.94 -21.64 29.31
C PHE A 184 11.47 -21.70 28.93
N LEU A 185 11.11 -22.60 28.01
CA LEU A 185 9.74 -22.78 27.55
C LEU A 185 8.77 -23.07 28.70
N ASP A 186 9.24 -23.80 29.70
CA ASP A 186 8.46 -24.15 30.89
C ASP A 186 8.05 -22.90 31.69
N GLU A 187 8.86 -21.86 31.75
CA GLU A 187 8.53 -20.61 32.46
C GLU A 187 7.47 -19.80 31.72
N ILE A 188 7.56 -19.75 30.39
CA ILE A 188 6.55 -19.14 29.51
C ILE A 188 5.21 -19.84 29.70
N ALA A 189 5.20 -21.18 29.63
CA ALA A 189 4.00 -21.98 29.81
C ALA A 189 3.40 -21.81 31.20
N LYS A 190 4.21 -21.85 32.27
CA LYS A 190 3.74 -21.65 33.65
C LYS A 190 3.10 -20.27 33.85
N LYS A 191 3.63 -19.21 33.24
CA LYS A 191 3.02 -17.86 33.30
C LYS A 191 1.60 -17.88 32.75
N ALA A 192 1.42 -18.43 31.55
CA ALA A 192 0.10 -18.54 30.91
C ALA A 192 -0.84 -19.45 31.72
N ILE A 193 -0.37 -20.61 32.20
CA ILE A 193 -1.15 -21.56 33.01
C ILE A 193 -1.66 -20.90 34.30
N ARG A 194 -0.81 -20.15 35.01
CA ARG A 194 -1.19 -19.45 36.23
C ARG A 194 -2.32 -18.45 35.99
N LYS A 195 -2.26 -17.69 34.89
CA LYS A 195 -3.29 -16.73 34.49
C LYS A 195 -4.66 -17.39 34.27
N TYR A 196 -4.69 -18.57 33.65
CA TYR A 196 -5.94 -19.30 33.36
C TYR A 196 -6.39 -20.28 34.46
N SER A 197 -5.61 -20.45 35.53
CA SER A 197 -5.85 -21.46 36.58
C SER A 197 -7.26 -21.40 37.21
N SER A 198 -7.77 -20.19 37.47
CA SER A 198 -9.11 -19.97 38.03
C SER A 198 -10.23 -20.51 37.13
N LEU A 199 -10.08 -20.40 35.81
CA LEU A 199 -11.03 -20.92 34.82
C LEU A 199 -11.00 -22.44 34.72
N PHE A 200 -9.81 -23.06 34.80
CA PHE A 200 -9.69 -24.52 34.86
C PHE A 200 -10.43 -25.09 36.08
N ILE A 201 -10.26 -24.46 37.24
CA ILE A 201 -10.95 -24.83 38.48
C ILE A 201 -12.47 -24.66 38.33
N LEU A 202 -12.92 -23.50 37.81
CA LEU A 202 -14.34 -23.21 37.63
C LEU A 202 -15.02 -24.21 36.69
N LYS A 203 -14.35 -24.59 35.59
CA LYS A 203 -14.85 -25.57 34.63
C LYS A 203 -14.62 -27.03 35.02
N LYS A 204 -13.91 -27.28 36.13
CA LYS A 204 -13.50 -28.63 36.57
C LYS A 204 -12.74 -29.39 35.48
N ILE A 205 -11.82 -28.71 34.80
CA ILE A 205 -10.95 -29.29 33.78
C ILE A 205 -9.57 -29.50 34.41
N GLU A 206 -9.07 -30.73 34.34
CA GLU A 206 -7.73 -31.07 34.80
C GLU A 206 -6.71 -30.73 33.71
N LEU A 207 -5.66 -30.01 34.10
CA LEU A 207 -4.53 -29.67 33.24
C LEU A 207 -3.34 -30.55 33.61
N GLU A 208 -2.84 -31.32 32.65
CA GLU A 208 -1.62 -32.10 32.79
C GLU A 208 -0.47 -31.34 32.13
N PHE A 209 0.58 -31.01 32.89
CA PHE A 209 1.75 -30.26 32.42
C PHE A 209 3.02 -31.07 32.64
N HIS A 210 3.73 -31.36 31.54
CA HIS A 210 5.02 -32.07 31.56
C HIS A 210 6.16 -31.08 31.24
N PRO A 211 7.10 -30.83 32.19
CA PRO A 211 8.23 -29.94 31.94
C PRO A 211 9.14 -30.49 30.84
N SER A 212 9.47 -29.63 29.87
CA SER A 212 10.33 -29.95 28.73
C SER A 212 11.81 -29.65 29.00
N LYS A 213 12.11 -28.71 29.91
CA LYS A 213 13.46 -28.14 30.16
C LYS A 213 14.17 -27.61 28.91
N VAL A 214 13.42 -27.23 27.88
CA VAL A 214 13.96 -26.68 26.64
C VAL A 214 14.15 -25.17 26.78
N GLU A 215 15.33 -24.69 26.38
CA GLU A 215 15.61 -23.26 26.22
C GLU A 215 15.41 -22.87 24.75
N VAL A 216 14.70 -21.77 24.52
CA VAL A 216 14.39 -21.25 23.19
C VAL A 216 14.79 -19.77 23.09
N LEU A 217 15.22 -19.34 21.90
CA LEU A 217 15.41 -17.93 21.58
C LEU A 217 14.08 -17.38 21.06
N THR A 218 13.40 -16.57 21.87
CA THR A 218 12.07 -16.02 21.54
C THR A 218 11.86 -14.67 22.22
N ASP A 219 10.82 -13.95 21.79
CA ASP A 219 10.23 -12.89 22.58
C ASP A 219 9.28 -13.51 23.61
N GLU A 220 9.49 -13.21 24.91
CA GLU A 220 8.70 -13.77 25.99
C GLU A 220 7.23 -13.34 25.91
N ARG A 221 6.97 -12.07 25.61
CA ARG A 221 5.62 -11.49 25.64
C ARG A 221 4.75 -12.11 24.55
N TRP A 222 5.27 -12.23 23.34
CA TRP A 222 4.57 -12.87 22.24
C TRP A 222 4.40 -14.38 22.46
N ALA A 223 5.42 -15.06 22.99
CA ALA A 223 5.32 -16.49 23.30
C ALA A 223 4.27 -16.77 24.39
N VAL A 224 4.22 -15.98 25.46
CA VAL A 224 3.17 -16.07 26.49
C VAL A 224 1.80 -15.87 25.85
N PHE A 225 1.62 -14.82 25.04
CA PHE A 225 0.35 -14.56 24.36
C PHE A 225 -0.11 -15.74 23.49
N VAL A 226 0.77 -16.37 22.73
CA VAL A 226 0.44 -17.56 21.92
C VAL A 226 -0.03 -18.72 22.80
N VAL A 227 0.69 -19.01 23.90
CA VAL A 227 0.28 -20.07 24.83
C VAL A 227 -1.08 -19.75 25.48
N GLU A 228 -1.33 -18.49 25.83
CA GLU A 228 -2.63 -18.03 26.33
C GLU A 228 -3.76 -18.29 25.32
N GLN A 229 -3.55 -18.05 24.03
CA GLN A 229 -4.54 -18.35 23.00
C GLN A 229 -4.83 -19.85 22.88
N ILE A 230 -3.79 -20.69 22.97
CA ILE A 230 -3.96 -22.15 22.96
C ILE A 230 -4.77 -22.60 24.19
N LEU A 231 -4.45 -22.09 25.39
CA LEU A 231 -5.19 -22.40 26.62
C LEU A 231 -6.64 -21.91 26.57
N SER A 232 -6.86 -20.69 26.07
CA SER A 232 -8.19 -20.11 25.86
C SER A 232 -9.06 -20.99 24.97
N ASN A 233 -8.50 -21.43 23.83
CA ASN A 233 -9.19 -22.35 22.91
C ASN A 233 -9.45 -23.71 23.56
N ALA A 234 -8.47 -24.27 24.26
CA ALA A 234 -8.63 -25.55 24.98
C ALA A 234 -9.78 -25.47 25.99
N LEU A 235 -9.84 -24.40 26.79
CA LEU A 235 -10.92 -24.15 27.75
C LEU A 235 -12.27 -23.88 27.08
N LYS A 236 -12.30 -23.30 25.89
CA LYS A 236 -13.55 -23.00 25.14
C LYS A 236 -14.17 -24.28 24.59
N TYR A 237 -13.37 -25.18 24.03
CA TYR A 237 -13.86 -26.37 23.34
C TYR A 237 -13.93 -27.63 24.21
N THR A 238 -13.26 -27.65 25.38
CA THR A 238 -13.36 -28.75 26.34
C THR A 238 -14.59 -28.58 27.24
N LYS A 239 -15.63 -29.42 27.05
CA LYS A 239 -16.88 -29.35 27.83
C LYS A 239 -16.83 -30.05 29.19
N LYS A 240 -16.15 -31.20 29.28
CA LYS A 240 -15.83 -32.00 30.49
C LYS A 240 -14.63 -32.91 30.18
N GLY A 241 -13.73 -33.16 31.13
CA GLY A 241 -12.60 -34.09 30.98
C GLY A 241 -11.22 -33.46 31.17
N LYS A 242 -10.18 -34.08 30.61
CA LYS A 242 -8.77 -33.66 30.71
C LYS A 242 -8.38 -32.80 29.51
N SER A 243 -7.61 -31.73 29.75
CA SER A 243 -6.91 -30.98 28.70
C SER A 243 -5.42 -31.31 28.78
N LEU A 244 -4.90 -31.90 27.71
CA LEU A 244 -3.51 -32.36 27.61
C LEU A 244 -2.66 -31.27 26.96
N PHE A 245 -1.65 -30.78 27.67
CA PHE A 245 -0.63 -29.87 27.14
C PHE A 245 0.69 -30.65 27.08
N ARG A 246 1.20 -30.90 25.87
CA ARG A 246 2.44 -31.65 25.62
C ARG A 246 3.48 -30.78 24.95
#